data_AF-A0A8J4M0J1-F1
#
_entry.id   AF-A0A8J4M0J1-F1
#
_cell.length_a   1.000
_cell.length_b   1.000
_cell.length_c   1.000
_cell.angle_alpha   90.00
_cell.angle_beta   90.00
_cell.angle_gamma   90.00
#
_symmetry.space_group_name_H-M   'P 1'
#
loop_
_entity.id
_entity.type
_entity.pdbx_description
1 polymer ?
#
loop_
_entity_poly.entity_id
_entity_poly.type
_entity_poly.pdbx_seq_one_letter_code
_entity_poly.pdbx_strand_id
1 'polypeptide(L)'
;MDALLIRYGMSAVALAVAVAPSFSGPGGGGEGAAASYAAGVVPMPPGFLEELAVRHDSDEGLADAAARIVVELSRLVSSISPLGDPGPHLTALSHLLSLEPLARGSVAARSWLPADIRAASGRAVVLPGAVWLGPFFNISPIPDDVRGAAVQEPSVLAQCFAGVEQRRAGDVNNAVSALRLAMKNITGQLHGVVKSLLKMRTTKARMLQWLGAVLEGNAGRSKLRFDPEALAPDGFLTNVAAVLLKLCGPFLDTSPGSAFWKRVDPGFVAAGGLLESSYGAETRLAAASDEEAAWRERVCSHLSASASASAPGGGSGPGRIAGC
;
A
#
# COMPACT_ATOMS: atom_id res chain seq x y z
N MET A 1 8.05 24.99 -5.68
CA MET A 1 8.17 24.91 -4.21
C MET A 1 9.28 25.81 -3.66
N ASP A 2 10.26 26.22 -4.47
CA ASP A 2 11.35 27.10 -3.99
C ASP A 2 10.99 28.60 -3.86
N ALA A 3 9.92 29.08 -4.51
CA ALA A 3 9.57 30.50 -4.48
C ALA A 3 8.78 30.95 -3.21
N LEU A 4 8.23 30.01 -2.43
CA LEU A 4 7.46 30.33 -1.21
C LEU A 4 8.28 30.26 0.08
N LEU A 5 9.47 29.65 0.06
CA LEU A 5 10.33 29.48 1.23
C LEU A 5 11.24 30.69 1.51
N ILE A 6 11.40 31.61 0.56
CA ILE A 6 12.28 32.78 0.69
C ILE A 6 11.57 33.98 1.36
N ARG A 7 10.22 34.05 1.33
CA ARG A 7 9.49 35.26 1.76
C ARG A 7 9.20 35.37 3.25
N TYR A 8 9.35 34.30 4.03
CA TYR A 8 9.05 34.28 5.47
C TYR A 8 10.16 33.73 6.37
N GLY A 9 11.38 33.54 5.87
CA GLY A 9 12.58 33.37 6.72
C GLY A 9 12.55 32.21 7.72
N MET A 10 11.69 31.21 7.54
CA MET A 10 11.69 30.02 8.40
C MET A 10 12.44 28.89 7.73
N SER A 11 13.65 28.63 8.24
CA SER A 11 14.51 27.52 7.82
C SER A 11 13.76 26.18 7.92
N ALA A 12 13.95 25.28 6.95
CA ALA A 12 13.44 23.90 6.99
C ALA A 12 13.85 23.15 8.28
N VAL A 13 14.94 23.59 8.93
CA VAL A 13 15.38 23.11 10.25
C VAL A 13 14.39 23.47 11.35
N ALA A 14 13.76 24.65 11.30
CA ALA A 14 12.77 25.07 12.30
C ALA A 14 11.48 24.23 12.23
N LEU A 15 11.09 23.77 11.03
CA LEU A 15 9.95 22.88 10.85
C LEU A 15 10.27 21.44 11.28
N ALA A 16 11.50 20.97 11.00
CA ALA A 16 11.97 19.67 11.47
C ALA A 16 12.06 19.61 13.02
N VAL A 17 12.49 20.70 13.68
CA VAL A 17 12.52 20.81 15.15
C VAL A 17 11.11 20.87 15.75
N ALA A 18 10.13 21.46 15.06
CA ALA A 18 8.75 21.55 15.54
C ALA A 18 7.98 20.21 15.50
N VAL A 19 8.41 19.26 14.66
CA VAL A 19 7.68 17.99 14.42
C VAL A 19 8.49 16.75 14.88
N ALA A 20 9.80 16.89 15.11
CA ALA A 20 10.65 15.79 15.57
C ALA A 20 10.33 15.16 16.95
N PRO A 21 9.78 15.85 17.97
CA PRO A 21 9.62 15.22 19.28
C PRO A 21 8.31 14.42 19.42
N SER A 22 7.50 14.26 18.38
CA SER A 22 6.15 13.70 18.54
C SER A 22 6.10 12.20 18.89
N PHE A 23 7.11 11.37 18.63
CA PHE A 23 7.04 9.91 18.92
C PHE A 23 8.40 9.22 19.14
N SER A 24 9.27 9.73 20.02
CA SER A 24 10.48 8.99 20.43
C SER A 24 10.22 8.13 21.68
N GLY A 25 10.31 6.80 21.51
CA GLY A 25 10.43 5.83 22.60
C GLY A 25 11.78 5.94 23.33
N PRO A 26 11.93 5.28 24.50
CA PRO A 26 12.92 5.65 25.51
C PRO A 26 14.30 5.09 25.16
N GLY A 27 15.25 5.99 24.88
CA GLY A 27 16.65 5.61 24.74
C GLY A 27 17.48 6.64 23.99
N GLY A 28 17.81 7.76 24.64
CA GLY A 28 18.88 8.65 24.16
C GLY A 28 18.63 10.15 24.36
N GLY A 29 19.05 10.68 25.50
CA GLY A 29 19.62 12.03 25.62
C GLY A 29 18.77 13.27 25.31
N GLY A 30 17.45 13.16 25.16
CA GLY A 30 16.54 14.26 24.81
C GLY A 30 15.35 14.44 25.77
N GLU A 31 15.49 14.08 27.05
CA GLU A 31 14.38 13.93 28.00
C GLU A 31 13.59 15.22 28.32
N GLY A 32 14.18 16.40 28.16
CA GLY A 32 13.51 17.65 28.56
C GLY A 32 12.43 18.16 27.59
N ALA A 33 12.62 17.96 26.28
CA ALA A 33 11.71 18.51 25.27
C ALA A 33 10.49 17.62 25.04
N ALA A 34 10.67 16.31 24.85
CA ALA A 34 9.59 15.36 24.60
C ALA A 34 8.58 15.27 25.78
N ALA A 35 9.06 15.36 27.02
CA ALA A 35 8.21 15.36 28.22
C ALA A 35 7.30 16.61 28.29
N SER A 36 7.76 17.74 27.75
CA SER A 36 7.02 19.01 27.77
C SER A 36 5.84 19.03 26.79
N TYR A 37 5.94 18.30 25.67
CA TYR A 37 4.84 18.18 24.69
C TYR A 37 3.85 17.06 25.05
N ALA A 38 4.31 15.94 25.62
CA ALA A 38 3.45 14.86 26.09
C ALA A 38 2.49 15.30 27.21
N ALA A 39 2.92 16.26 28.05
CA ALA A 39 2.08 16.86 29.10
C ALA A 39 0.94 17.75 28.55
N GLY A 40 0.94 18.07 27.26
CA GLY A 40 -0.03 18.96 26.61
C GLY A 40 -0.81 18.34 25.44
N VAL A 41 -0.62 17.05 25.12
CA VAL A 41 -1.39 16.37 24.07
C VAL A 41 -2.81 16.15 24.57
N VAL A 42 -3.71 17.07 24.23
CA VAL A 42 -5.14 16.87 24.41
C VAL A 42 -5.58 15.76 23.46
N PRO A 43 -6.15 14.64 23.96
CA PRO A 43 -6.69 13.60 23.09
C PRO A 43 -7.70 14.22 22.13
N MET A 44 -7.61 13.85 20.85
CA MET A 44 -8.57 14.31 19.87
C MET A 44 -9.99 13.95 20.31
N PRO A 45 -10.93 14.93 20.34
CA PRO A 45 -12.31 14.64 20.69
C PRO A 45 -12.89 13.53 19.80
N PRO A 46 -13.67 12.59 20.37
CA PRO A 46 -14.31 11.55 19.57
C PRO A 46 -15.17 12.16 18.46
N GLY A 47 -15.07 11.64 17.23
CA GLY A 47 -15.86 12.12 16.10
C GLY A 47 -15.28 13.35 15.38
N PHE A 48 -14.18 13.93 15.86
CA PHE A 48 -13.64 15.16 15.28
C PHE A 48 -13.26 15.00 13.80
N LEU A 49 -12.56 13.92 13.43
CA LEU A 49 -12.16 13.69 12.03
C LEU A 49 -13.35 13.39 11.14
N GLU A 50 -14.36 12.70 11.66
CA GLU A 50 -15.61 12.42 10.98
C GLU A 50 -16.36 13.71 10.66
N GLU A 51 -16.54 14.58 11.66
CA GLU A 51 -17.17 15.88 11.47
C GLU A 51 -16.38 16.78 10.53
N LEU A 52 -15.04 16.82 10.67
CA LEU A 52 -14.16 17.57 9.78
C LEU A 52 -14.29 17.08 8.34
N ALA A 53 -14.26 15.75 8.14
CA ALA A 53 -14.36 15.14 6.82
C ALA A 53 -15.71 15.44 6.15
N VAL A 54 -16.81 15.36 6.90
CA VAL A 54 -18.16 15.67 6.38
C VAL A 54 -18.30 17.15 6.07
N ARG A 55 -17.84 18.03 6.98
CA ARG A 55 -18.01 19.49 6.83
C ARG A 55 -17.18 20.06 5.68
N HIS A 56 -16.02 19.47 5.40
CA HIS A 56 -15.06 19.96 4.41
C HIS A 56 -14.86 19.02 3.22
N ASP A 57 -15.81 18.12 2.92
CA ASP A 57 -15.66 17.14 1.84
C ASP A 57 -15.35 17.78 0.47
N SER A 58 -15.92 18.96 0.19
CA SER A 58 -15.69 19.69 -1.06
C SER A 58 -14.48 20.64 -1.02
N ASP A 59 -13.76 20.73 0.11
CA ASP A 59 -12.66 21.67 0.31
C ASP A 59 -11.33 21.07 -0.18
N GLU A 60 -10.63 21.76 -1.07
CA GLU A 60 -9.29 21.36 -1.52
C GLU A 60 -8.28 21.33 -0.36
N GLY A 61 -8.46 22.18 0.65
CA GLY A 61 -7.61 22.22 1.84
C GLY A 61 -7.66 20.92 2.65
N LEU A 62 -8.81 20.23 2.69
CA LEU A 62 -8.94 18.94 3.36
C LEU A 62 -8.15 17.85 2.63
N ALA A 63 -8.21 17.84 1.29
CA ALA A 63 -7.48 16.87 0.48
C ALA A 63 -5.96 17.05 0.64
N ASP A 64 -5.48 18.30 0.62
CA ASP A 64 -4.08 18.64 0.85
C ASP A 64 -3.62 18.26 2.26
N ALA A 65 -4.46 18.50 3.28
CA ALA A 65 -4.17 18.09 4.64
C ALA A 65 -4.06 16.56 4.75
N ALA A 66 -5.00 15.82 4.16
CA ALA A 66 -4.97 14.36 4.13
C ALA A 66 -3.68 13.82 3.50
N ALA A 67 -3.30 14.37 2.34
CA ALA A 67 -2.07 14.01 1.65
C ALA A 67 -0.81 14.25 2.50
N ARG A 68 -0.73 15.38 3.21
CA ARG A 68 0.40 15.68 4.11
C ARG A 68 0.45 14.73 5.31
N ILE A 69 -0.70 14.42 5.90
CA ILE A 69 -0.77 13.50 7.05
C ILE A 69 -0.28 12.11 6.66
N VAL A 70 -0.73 11.55 5.54
CA VAL A 70 -0.29 10.19 5.13
C VAL A 70 1.18 10.14 4.75
N VAL A 71 1.73 11.22 4.17
CA VAL A 71 3.17 11.34 3.89
C VAL A 71 3.98 11.39 5.19
N GLU A 72 3.52 12.12 6.19
CA GLU A 72 4.22 12.20 7.48
C GLU A 72 4.14 10.87 8.25
N LEU A 73 2.98 10.21 8.28
CA LEU A 73 2.86 8.87 8.86
C LEU A 73 3.78 7.86 8.16
N SER A 74 3.89 7.96 6.82
CA SER A 74 4.80 7.15 6.02
C SER A 74 6.27 7.40 6.37
N ARG A 75 6.65 8.65 6.58
CA ARG A 75 7.99 9.03 7.03
C ARG A 75 8.30 8.41 8.40
N LEU A 76 7.37 8.52 9.35
CA LEU A 76 7.55 8.00 10.72
C LEU A 76 7.70 6.47 10.74
N VAL A 77 6.91 5.76 9.93
CA VAL A 77 6.95 4.29 9.93
C VAL A 77 8.15 3.70 9.17
N SER A 78 8.80 4.49 8.32
CA SER A 78 9.88 4.01 7.43
C SER A 78 11.09 3.43 8.18
N SER A 79 11.35 3.87 9.41
CA SER A 79 12.44 3.41 10.25
C SER A 79 11.99 2.43 11.34
N ILE A 80 10.75 1.95 11.32
CA ILE A 80 10.21 1.06 12.36
C ILE A 80 10.28 -0.39 11.88
N SER A 81 10.90 -1.25 12.68
CA SER A 81 10.89 -2.70 12.44
C SER A 81 9.65 -3.36 13.05
N PRO A 82 9.36 -4.63 12.73
CA PRO A 82 8.28 -5.37 13.39
C PRO A 82 8.43 -5.54 14.91
N LEU A 83 9.64 -5.33 15.46
CA LEU A 83 9.91 -5.38 16.91
C LEU A 83 9.70 -4.02 17.60
N GLY A 84 9.56 -2.95 16.81
CA GLY A 84 9.21 -1.63 17.31
C GLY A 84 7.71 -1.52 17.59
N ASP A 85 7.19 -0.30 17.53
CA ASP A 85 5.76 -0.04 17.68
C ASP A 85 5.14 0.62 16.45
N PRO A 86 4.86 -0.16 15.38
CA PRO A 86 4.15 0.35 14.21
C PRO A 86 2.63 0.51 14.45
N GLY A 87 2.11 0.00 15.56
CA GLY A 87 0.67 -0.10 15.84
C GLY A 87 -0.08 1.24 15.80
N PRO A 88 0.38 2.27 16.53
CA PRO A 88 -0.26 3.59 16.52
C PRO A 88 -0.34 4.21 15.12
N HIS A 89 0.74 4.08 14.33
CA HIS A 89 0.83 4.63 12.97
C HIS A 89 -0.12 3.92 12.00
N LEU A 90 -0.19 2.59 12.06
CA LEU A 90 -1.10 1.79 11.25
C LEU A 90 -2.56 2.02 11.65
N THR A 91 -2.84 2.21 12.94
CA THR A 91 -4.18 2.52 13.46
C THR A 91 -4.64 3.89 12.99
N ALA A 92 -3.77 4.91 13.10
CA ALA A 92 -4.05 6.26 12.60
C ALA A 92 -4.30 6.26 11.09
N LEU A 93 -3.47 5.54 10.33
CA LEU A 93 -3.66 5.38 8.89
C LEU A 93 -5.00 4.70 8.58
N SER A 94 -5.31 3.60 9.26
CA SER A 94 -6.57 2.86 9.06
C SER A 94 -7.79 3.71 9.37
N HIS A 95 -7.74 4.53 10.42
CA HIS A 95 -8.84 5.41 10.78
C HIS A 95 -9.01 6.53 9.75
N LEU A 96 -7.94 7.22 9.37
CA LEU A 96 -7.96 8.27 8.36
C LEU A 96 -8.53 7.77 7.03
N LEU A 97 -8.07 6.60 6.57
CA LEU A 97 -8.51 5.99 5.31
C LEU A 97 -9.84 5.24 5.41
N SER A 98 -10.48 5.20 6.58
CA SER A 98 -11.87 4.75 6.71
C SER A 98 -12.88 5.85 6.36
N LEU A 99 -12.44 7.11 6.37
CA LEU A 99 -13.24 8.28 6.06
C LEU A 99 -13.06 8.65 4.59
N GLU A 100 -14.11 8.52 3.79
CA GLU A 100 -14.04 8.66 2.33
C GLU A 100 -13.43 9.99 1.83
N PRO A 101 -13.75 11.18 2.40
CA PRO A 101 -13.16 12.44 1.97
C PRO A 101 -11.63 12.46 2.12
N LEU A 102 -11.13 11.96 3.24
CA LEU A 102 -9.71 11.89 3.57
C LEU A 102 -9.00 10.81 2.74
N ALA A 103 -9.64 9.65 2.56
CA ALA A 103 -9.13 8.57 1.71
C ALA A 103 -9.00 9.05 0.25
N ARG A 104 -10.01 9.75 -0.27
CA ARG A 104 -10.03 10.32 -1.61
C ARG A 104 -8.89 11.32 -1.81
N GLY A 105 -8.68 12.25 -0.86
CA GLY A 105 -7.54 13.17 -0.89
C GLY A 105 -6.19 12.45 -0.86
N SER A 106 -6.06 11.43 -0.01
CA SER A 106 -4.83 10.67 0.17
C SER A 106 -4.39 9.90 -1.08
N VAL A 107 -5.34 9.26 -1.80
CA VAL A 107 -5.02 8.53 -3.05
C VAL A 107 -4.91 9.43 -4.28
N ALA A 108 -5.35 10.68 -4.19
CA ALA A 108 -5.17 11.69 -5.24
C ALA A 108 -3.80 12.38 -5.18
N ALA A 109 -3.09 12.24 -4.04
CA ALA A 109 -1.77 12.83 -3.84
C ALA A 109 -0.75 12.36 -4.89
N ARG A 110 0.20 13.24 -5.25
CA ARG A 110 1.30 12.90 -6.17
C ARG A 110 2.19 11.76 -5.64
N SER A 111 2.24 11.60 -4.33
CA SER A 111 2.95 10.52 -3.63
C SER A 111 2.13 9.22 -3.53
N TRP A 112 1.01 9.08 -4.25
CA TRP A 112 0.27 7.82 -4.30
C TRP A 112 0.95 6.78 -5.19
N LEU A 113 1.33 7.20 -6.40
CA LEU A 113 1.99 6.36 -7.39
C LEU A 113 2.74 7.25 -8.40
N PRO A 114 3.98 6.92 -8.80
CA PRO A 114 4.66 7.60 -9.90
C PRO A 114 3.85 7.51 -11.20
N ALA A 115 3.98 8.50 -12.08
CA ALA A 115 3.27 8.51 -13.36
C ALA A 115 3.63 7.30 -14.24
N ASP A 116 4.89 6.87 -14.18
CA ASP A 116 5.37 5.64 -14.82
C ASP A 116 6.25 4.86 -13.83
N ILE A 117 5.71 3.75 -13.33
CA ILE A 117 6.41 2.89 -12.36
C ILE A 117 7.56 2.10 -13.00
N ARG A 118 7.47 1.79 -14.30
CA ARG A 118 8.54 1.07 -15.01
C ARG A 118 9.74 1.98 -15.19
N ALA A 119 9.51 3.24 -15.57
CA ALA A 119 10.57 4.24 -15.67
C ALA A 119 11.18 4.60 -14.30
N ALA A 120 10.37 4.66 -13.25
CA ALA A 120 10.83 4.95 -11.89
C ALA A 120 11.53 3.76 -11.19
N SER A 121 11.44 2.56 -11.78
CA SER A 121 11.84 1.27 -11.18
C SER A 121 10.91 0.80 -10.04
N GLY A 122 10.84 -0.54 -9.86
CA GLY A 122 10.06 -1.16 -8.80
C GLY A 122 10.49 -0.72 -7.40
N ARG A 123 11.73 -0.25 -7.24
CA ARG A 123 12.27 0.30 -5.99
C ARG A 123 11.53 1.56 -5.53
N ALA A 124 11.00 2.36 -6.46
CA ALA A 124 10.35 3.63 -6.15
C ALA A 124 9.19 3.49 -5.16
N VAL A 125 8.57 2.31 -5.07
CA VAL A 125 7.48 2.05 -4.13
C VAL A 125 7.91 2.13 -2.67
N VAL A 126 9.18 1.94 -2.33
CA VAL A 126 9.68 2.02 -0.94
C VAL A 126 10.56 3.24 -0.67
N LEU A 127 10.88 4.04 -1.70
CA LEU A 127 11.74 5.21 -1.53
C LEU A 127 11.00 6.30 -0.72
N PRO A 128 11.67 6.92 0.28
CA PRO A 128 11.07 7.98 1.08
C PRO A 128 10.47 9.09 0.23
N GLY A 129 9.21 9.42 0.48
CA GLY A 129 8.49 10.51 -0.22
C GLY A 129 8.01 10.18 -1.64
N ALA A 130 8.44 9.07 -2.24
CA ALA A 130 7.99 8.66 -3.58
C ALA A 130 6.58 8.05 -3.55
N VAL A 131 6.36 7.07 -2.66
CA VAL A 131 5.06 6.41 -2.48
C VAL A 131 4.74 6.29 -1.00
N TRP A 132 3.70 6.98 -0.53
CA TRP A 132 3.42 7.05 0.91
C TRP A 132 2.93 5.69 1.47
N LEU A 133 2.21 4.90 0.69
CA LEU A 133 1.69 3.60 1.16
C LEU A 133 2.80 2.55 1.33
N GLY A 134 3.91 2.73 0.62
CA GLY A 134 4.96 1.73 0.54
C GLY A 134 5.69 1.42 1.83
N PRO A 135 6.16 2.44 2.59
CA PRO A 135 6.82 2.22 3.88
C PRO A 135 6.01 1.38 4.88
N PHE A 136 4.68 1.47 4.87
CA PHE A 136 3.84 0.60 5.71
C PHE A 136 3.93 -0.87 5.32
N PHE A 137 4.02 -1.17 4.02
CA PHE A 137 4.25 -2.52 3.53
C PHE A 137 5.71 -2.97 3.70
N ASN A 138 6.66 -2.06 3.88
CA ASN A 138 8.07 -2.40 4.06
C ASN A 138 8.44 -2.81 5.50
N ILE A 139 7.52 -2.74 6.46
CA ILE A 139 7.74 -3.21 7.83
C ILE A 139 7.85 -4.74 7.80
N SER A 140 9.06 -5.28 7.94
CA SER A 140 9.32 -6.71 7.76
C SER A 140 10.53 -7.20 8.55
N PRO A 141 10.57 -8.47 8.98
CA PRO A 141 11.78 -9.05 9.56
C PRO A 141 12.87 -9.34 8.52
N ILE A 142 12.53 -9.27 7.23
CA ILE A 142 13.46 -9.51 6.12
C ILE A 142 14.19 -8.21 5.82
N PRO A 143 15.52 -8.13 6.01
CA PRO A 143 16.29 -6.93 5.73
C PRO A 143 16.33 -6.60 4.23
N ASP A 144 16.55 -5.33 3.93
CA ASP A 144 16.84 -4.84 2.59
C ASP A 144 18.36 -4.67 2.46
N ASP A 145 19.02 -5.62 1.79
CA ASP A 145 20.48 -5.73 1.75
C ASP A 145 21.16 -4.76 0.75
N VAL A 146 20.37 -3.91 0.09
CA VAL A 146 20.89 -2.91 -0.86
C VAL A 146 21.55 -1.74 -0.14
N ARG A 147 22.62 -1.20 -0.72
CA ARG A 147 23.36 -0.07 -0.15
C ARG A 147 22.46 1.16 0.02
N GLY A 148 22.45 1.73 1.23
CA GLY A 148 21.67 2.93 1.52
C GLY A 148 20.17 2.68 1.75
N ALA A 149 19.76 1.41 1.86
CA ALA A 149 18.42 1.06 2.32
C ALA A 149 18.12 1.67 3.70
N ALA A 150 16.84 1.94 3.96
CA ALA A 150 16.40 2.46 5.24
C ALA A 150 16.68 1.43 6.34
N VAL A 151 17.37 1.87 7.40
CA VAL A 151 17.63 1.04 8.57
C VAL A 151 16.39 1.10 9.46
N GLN A 152 15.81 -0.08 9.72
CA GLN A 152 14.68 -0.23 10.62
C GLN A 152 15.15 -0.60 12.01
N GLU A 153 14.62 0.12 13.01
CA GLU A 153 14.88 -0.14 14.41
C GLU A 153 13.59 -0.55 15.15
N PRO A 154 13.69 -1.41 16.16
CA PRO A 154 14.91 -2.10 16.59
C PRO A 154 15.39 -3.19 15.62
N SER A 155 16.70 -3.38 15.49
CA SER A 155 17.28 -4.40 14.60
C SER A 155 16.81 -5.83 14.91
N VAL A 156 16.05 -6.42 13.98
CA VAL A 156 15.56 -7.81 14.07
C VAL A 156 16.72 -8.81 14.11
N LEU A 157 17.74 -8.59 13.29
CA LEU A 157 18.94 -9.43 13.25
C LEU A 157 19.64 -9.43 14.61
N ALA A 158 19.87 -8.25 15.19
CA ALA A 158 20.57 -8.15 16.47
C ALA A 158 19.77 -8.77 17.64
N GLN A 159 18.47 -8.51 17.70
CA GLN A 159 17.65 -8.96 18.82
C GLN A 159 17.30 -10.45 18.74
N CYS A 160 16.88 -10.92 17.57
CA CYS A 160 16.38 -12.27 17.40
C CYS A 160 17.46 -13.26 16.97
N PHE A 161 18.46 -12.82 16.20
CA PHE A 161 19.36 -13.71 15.47
C PHE A 161 20.86 -13.49 15.71
N ALA A 162 21.25 -12.66 16.70
CA ALA A 162 22.66 -12.55 17.09
C ALA A 162 23.14 -13.82 17.81
N GLY A 163 24.19 -14.45 17.28
CA GLY A 163 24.83 -15.63 17.89
C GLY A 163 23.96 -16.89 17.89
N VAL A 164 23.13 -17.09 16.85
CA VAL A 164 22.15 -18.20 16.77
C VAL A 164 22.77 -19.57 17.01
N GLU A 165 24.01 -19.80 16.56
CA GLU A 165 24.73 -21.08 16.75
C GLU A 165 24.93 -21.44 18.24
N GLN A 166 24.95 -20.45 19.12
CA GLN A 166 25.19 -20.61 20.56
C GLN A 166 23.88 -20.54 21.37
N ARG A 167 22.76 -20.18 20.74
CA ARG A 167 21.46 -20.05 21.41
C ARG A 167 20.77 -21.40 21.54
N ARG A 168 19.96 -21.55 22.60
CA ARG A 168 19.09 -22.72 22.75
C ARG A 168 18.00 -22.68 21.68
N ALA A 169 17.64 -23.84 21.14
CA ALA A 169 16.60 -23.95 20.12
C ALA A 169 15.25 -23.34 20.57
N GLY A 170 14.91 -23.45 21.86
CA GLY A 170 13.71 -22.84 22.43
C GLY A 170 13.68 -21.30 22.31
N ASP A 171 14.81 -20.65 22.53
CA ASP A 171 14.90 -19.18 22.48
C ASP A 171 14.72 -18.67 21.04
N VAL A 172 15.32 -19.36 20.07
CA VAL A 172 15.16 -19.06 18.64
C VAL A 172 13.71 -19.26 18.21
N ASN A 173 13.08 -20.36 18.62
CA ASN A 173 11.68 -20.64 18.30
C ASN A 173 10.72 -19.59 18.91
N ASN A 174 11.00 -19.12 20.13
CA ASN A 174 10.23 -18.06 20.78
C ASN A 174 10.36 -16.73 20.01
N ALA A 175 11.59 -16.36 19.61
CA ALA A 175 11.83 -15.15 18.82
C ALA A 175 11.08 -15.19 17.47
N VAL A 176 11.17 -16.32 16.76
CA VAL A 176 10.46 -16.51 15.49
C VAL A 176 8.94 -16.47 15.69
N SER A 177 8.43 -17.04 16.79
CA SER A 177 6.99 -17.01 17.10
C SER A 177 6.49 -15.60 17.41
N ALA A 178 7.27 -14.81 18.14
CA ALA A 178 6.98 -13.40 18.40
C ALA A 178 6.95 -12.58 17.11
N LEU A 179 7.95 -12.75 16.22
CA LEU A 179 7.98 -12.11 14.91
C LEU A 179 6.77 -12.49 14.05
N ARG A 180 6.38 -13.76 14.03
CA ARG A 180 5.18 -14.22 13.30
C ARG A 180 3.91 -13.54 13.83
N LEU A 181 3.78 -13.39 15.14
CA LEU A 181 2.63 -12.71 15.76
C LEU A 181 2.62 -11.22 15.38
N ALA A 182 3.76 -10.54 15.46
CA ALA A 182 3.90 -9.14 15.05
C ALA A 182 3.50 -8.95 13.57
N MET A 183 4.04 -9.78 12.69
CA MET A 183 3.73 -9.75 11.26
C MET A 183 2.26 -10.08 10.97
N LYS A 184 1.65 -11.02 11.69
CA LYS A 184 0.22 -11.32 11.57
C LYS A 184 -0.63 -10.08 11.88
N ASN A 185 -0.25 -9.31 12.89
CA ASN A 185 -0.94 -8.07 13.27
C ASN A 185 -0.74 -6.97 12.22
N ILE A 186 0.50 -6.72 11.80
CA ILE A 186 0.84 -5.73 10.77
C ILE A 186 0.06 -6.03 9.48
N THR A 187 0.18 -7.24 8.94
CA THR A 187 -0.50 -7.64 7.71
C THR A 187 -2.03 -7.66 7.87
N GLY A 188 -2.54 -7.91 9.08
CA GLY A 188 -3.96 -7.76 9.40
C GLY A 188 -4.45 -6.32 9.22
N GLN A 189 -3.70 -5.34 9.72
CA GLN A 189 -4.01 -3.92 9.60
C GLN A 189 -3.83 -3.41 8.17
N LEU A 190 -2.74 -3.79 7.49
CA LEU A 190 -2.52 -3.48 6.06
C LEU A 190 -3.67 -4.01 5.18
N HIS A 191 -4.11 -5.24 5.44
CA HIS A 191 -5.27 -5.80 4.77
C HIS A 191 -6.56 -4.99 5.04
N GLY A 192 -6.76 -4.50 6.28
CA GLY A 192 -7.85 -3.60 6.63
C GLY A 192 -7.84 -2.29 5.82
N VAL A 193 -6.67 -1.65 5.73
CA VAL A 193 -6.43 -0.43 4.94
C VAL A 193 -6.78 -0.66 3.46
N VAL A 194 -6.18 -1.68 2.83
CA VAL A 194 -6.43 -1.99 1.41
C VAL A 194 -7.90 -2.34 1.18
N LYS A 195 -8.51 -3.13 2.07
CA LYS A 195 -9.93 -3.48 1.99
C LYS A 195 -10.83 -2.25 2.10
N SER A 196 -10.50 -1.29 2.97
CA SER A 196 -11.25 -0.02 3.10
C SER A 196 -11.26 0.72 1.75
N LEU A 197 -10.08 0.94 1.16
CA LEU A 197 -9.93 1.61 -0.12
C LEU A 197 -10.63 0.87 -1.27
N LEU A 198 -10.59 -0.47 -1.29
CA LEU A 198 -11.29 -1.25 -2.32
C LEU A 198 -12.82 -1.20 -2.21
N LYS A 199 -13.38 -0.90 -1.02
CA LYS A 199 -14.83 -0.81 -0.81
C LYS A 199 -15.43 0.51 -1.31
N MET A 200 -14.65 1.60 -1.30
CA MET A 200 -15.12 2.91 -1.73
C MET A 200 -15.02 3.07 -3.25
N ARG A 201 -16.07 3.58 -3.90
CA ARG A 201 -16.07 3.78 -5.36
C ARG A 201 -14.99 4.78 -5.81
N THR A 202 -14.74 5.79 -4.98
CA THR A 202 -13.80 6.90 -5.26
C THR A 202 -12.33 6.48 -5.20
N THR A 203 -11.98 5.48 -4.40
CA THR A 203 -10.58 5.05 -4.21
C THR A 203 -10.27 3.66 -4.78
N LYS A 204 -11.28 2.83 -5.04
CA LYS A 204 -11.13 1.46 -5.58
C LYS A 204 -10.25 1.40 -6.82
N ALA A 205 -10.50 2.24 -7.82
CA ALA A 205 -9.72 2.22 -9.07
C ALA A 205 -8.25 2.55 -8.83
N ARG A 206 -7.96 3.55 -7.97
CA ARG A 206 -6.60 3.95 -7.60
C ARG A 206 -5.87 2.85 -6.81
N MET A 207 -6.58 2.14 -5.93
CA MET A 207 -6.04 1.00 -5.19
C MET A 207 -5.71 -0.18 -6.11
N LEU A 208 -6.58 -0.51 -7.06
CA LEU A 208 -6.30 -1.54 -8.07
C LEU A 208 -5.12 -1.14 -8.95
N GLN A 209 -5.04 0.13 -9.38
CA GLN A 209 -3.90 0.66 -10.14
C GLN A 209 -2.60 0.54 -9.35
N TRP A 210 -2.61 0.88 -8.06
CA TRP A 210 -1.43 0.75 -7.20
C TRP A 210 -0.96 -0.70 -7.08
N LEU A 211 -1.87 -1.65 -6.87
CA LEU A 211 -1.54 -3.08 -6.81
C LEU A 211 -0.95 -3.57 -8.14
N GLY A 212 -1.56 -3.18 -9.27
CA GLY A 212 -1.05 -3.51 -10.61
C GLY A 212 0.35 -2.95 -10.83
N ALA A 213 0.55 -1.66 -10.53
CA ALA A 213 1.83 -0.99 -10.71
C ALA A 213 2.94 -1.58 -9.82
N VAL A 214 2.62 -1.99 -8.58
CA VAL A 214 3.58 -2.70 -7.72
C VAL A 214 4.04 -4.00 -8.37
N LEU A 215 3.12 -4.80 -8.91
CA LEU A 215 3.47 -6.06 -9.58
C LEU A 215 4.28 -5.81 -10.86
N GLU A 216 3.82 -4.86 -11.68
CA GLU A 216 4.41 -4.50 -12.96
C GLU A 216 5.84 -3.93 -12.81
N GLY A 217 6.02 -3.00 -11.87
CA GLY A 217 7.34 -2.43 -11.55
C GLY A 217 8.32 -3.46 -10.99
N ASN A 218 7.82 -4.58 -10.47
CA ASN A 218 8.64 -5.66 -9.89
C ASN A 218 8.70 -6.93 -10.74
N ALA A 219 8.18 -6.92 -11.97
CA ALA A 219 8.19 -8.08 -12.87
C ALA A 219 9.61 -8.58 -13.18
N GLY A 220 10.63 -7.72 -13.07
CA GLY A 220 12.04 -8.08 -13.26
C GLY A 220 12.56 -9.17 -12.32
N ARG A 221 11.85 -9.46 -11.21
CA ARG A 221 12.23 -10.50 -10.24
C ARG A 221 12.15 -11.93 -10.79
N SER A 222 11.45 -12.15 -11.90
CA SER A 222 11.38 -13.46 -12.56
C SER A 222 12.62 -13.78 -13.41
N LYS A 223 13.50 -12.80 -13.63
CA LYS A 223 14.73 -12.98 -14.44
C LYS A 223 15.76 -13.82 -13.67
N LEU A 224 16.51 -14.65 -14.41
CA LEU A 224 17.59 -15.48 -13.86
C LEU A 224 18.63 -14.66 -13.08
N ARG A 225 18.93 -13.44 -13.57
CA ARG A 225 19.70 -12.43 -12.85
C ARG A 225 18.89 -11.13 -12.89
N PHE A 226 18.45 -10.69 -11.73
CA PHE A 226 17.78 -9.40 -11.58
C PHE A 226 18.68 -8.44 -10.81
N ASP A 227 18.41 -7.14 -10.95
CA ASP A 227 19.07 -6.09 -10.19
C ASP A 227 18.25 -5.78 -8.93
N PRO A 228 18.75 -6.09 -7.71
CA PRO A 228 18.04 -5.81 -6.47
C PRO A 228 17.87 -4.31 -6.18
N GLU A 229 18.72 -3.44 -6.72
CA GLU A 229 18.63 -1.99 -6.50
C GLU A 229 17.46 -1.38 -7.29
N ALA A 230 17.07 -2.02 -8.40
CA ALA A 230 15.95 -1.61 -9.25
C ALA A 230 14.59 -2.20 -8.81
N LEU A 231 14.53 -2.96 -7.71
CA LEU A 231 13.34 -3.70 -7.30
C LEU A 231 12.99 -3.45 -5.84
N ALA A 232 11.72 -3.61 -5.51
CA ALA A 232 11.24 -3.50 -4.14
C ALA A 232 11.82 -4.64 -3.27
N PRO A 233 12.06 -4.38 -1.98
CA PRO A 233 12.58 -5.37 -1.03
C PRO A 233 11.65 -6.58 -0.87
N ASP A 234 12.24 -7.72 -0.52
CA ASP A 234 11.53 -8.98 -0.32
C ASP A 234 10.50 -8.88 0.81
N GLY A 235 10.85 -8.15 1.87
CA GLY A 235 9.94 -7.87 2.98
C GLY A 235 8.67 -7.15 2.53
N PHE A 236 8.82 -6.12 1.68
CA PHE A 236 7.70 -5.39 1.10
C PHE A 236 6.79 -6.30 0.27
N LEU A 237 7.37 -7.08 -0.67
CA LEU A 237 6.58 -7.93 -1.56
C LEU A 237 5.92 -9.11 -0.82
N THR A 238 6.55 -9.62 0.24
CA THR A 238 5.96 -10.64 1.11
C THR A 238 4.68 -10.12 1.77
N ASN A 239 4.70 -8.88 2.27
CA ASN A 239 3.51 -8.25 2.84
C ASN A 239 2.42 -7.99 1.78
N VAL A 240 2.80 -7.53 0.58
CA VAL A 240 1.86 -7.37 -0.56
C VAL A 240 1.18 -8.70 -0.89
N ALA A 241 1.96 -9.78 -1.06
CA ALA A 241 1.45 -11.11 -1.35
C ALA A 241 0.51 -11.62 -0.24
N ALA A 242 0.88 -11.43 1.02
CA ALA A 242 0.06 -11.84 2.15
C ALA A 242 -1.27 -11.05 2.24
N VAL A 243 -1.27 -9.75 1.91
CA VAL A 243 -2.51 -8.96 1.83
C VAL A 243 -3.39 -9.41 0.67
N LEU A 244 -2.83 -9.64 -0.52
CA LEU A 244 -3.57 -10.15 -1.69
C LEU A 244 -4.20 -11.51 -1.38
N LEU A 245 -3.46 -12.42 -0.76
CA LEU A 245 -3.98 -13.74 -0.37
C LEU A 245 -5.14 -13.62 0.65
N LYS A 246 -5.06 -12.69 1.60
CA LYS A 246 -6.16 -12.43 2.54
C LYS A 246 -7.40 -11.86 1.85
N LEU A 247 -7.24 -11.01 0.82
CA LEU A 247 -8.35 -10.54 0.00
C LEU A 247 -9.01 -11.68 -0.80
N CYS A 248 -8.21 -12.68 -1.19
CA CYS A 248 -8.69 -13.89 -1.86
C CYS A 248 -9.42 -14.87 -0.91
N GLY A 249 -9.28 -14.72 0.41
CA GLY A 249 -9.84 -15.64 1.41
C GLY A 249 -11.29 -16.08 1.18
N PRO A 250 -12.25 -15.17 0.92
CA PRO A 250 -13.65 -15.54 0.65
C PRO A 250 -13.82 -16.46 -0.57
N PHE A 251 -12.97 -16.33 -1.59
CA PHE A 251 -13.03 -17.12 -2.82
C PHE A 251 -12.39 -18.51 -2.67
N LEU A 252 -11.56 -18.69 -1.64
CA LEU A 252 -10.87 -19.94 -1.33
C LEU A 252 -11.61 -20.79 -0.28
N ASP A 253 -12.71 -20.28 0.28
CA ASP A 253 -13.51 -21.02 1.26
C ASP A 253 -14.26 -22.19 0.60
N THR A 254 -13.88 -23.40 0.99
CA THR A 254 -14.45 -24.67 0.49
C THR A 254 -15.67 -25.13 1.28
N SER A 255 -16.13 -24.33 2.25
CA SER A 255 -17.33 -24.65 3.03
C SER A 255 -18.54 -24.79 2.11
N PRO A 256 -19.45 -25.77 2.33
CA PRO A 256 -20.57 -26.02 1.41
C PRO A 256 -21.50 -24.82 1.13
N GLY A 257 -21.51 -23.82 2.03
CA GLY A 257 -22.28 -22.58 1.87
C GLY A 257 -21.56 -21.43 1.14
N SER A 258 -20.26 -21.56 0.84
CA SER A 258 -19.50 -20.51 0.16
C SER A 258 -19.61 -20.63 -1.36
N ALA A 259 -20.27 -19.66 -1.99
CA ALA A 259 -20.37 -19.55 -3.45
C ALA A 259 -19.55 -18.39 -4.03
N PHE A 260 -18.66 -17.78 -3.23
CA PHE A 260 -17.89 -16.61 -3.65
C PHE A 260 -16.96 -16.89 -4.83
N TRP A 261 -16.43 -18.11 -4.95
CA TRP A 261 -15.59 -18.53 -6.08
C TRP A 261 -16.28 -18.34 -7.43
N LYS A 262 -17.63 -18.42 -7.49
CA LYS A 262 -18.40 -18.16 -8.72
C LYS A 262 -18.35 -16.72 -9.21
N ARG A 263 -17.88 -15.78 -8.37
CA ARG A 263 -17.70 -14.37 -8.73
C ARG A 263 -16.37 -14.10 -9.43
N VAL A 264 -15.46 -15.08 -9.47
CA VAL A 264 -14.23 -14.99 -10.26
C VAL A 264 -14.62 -15.19 -11.72
N ASP A 265 -14.46 -14.14 -12.52
CA ASP A 265 -14.78 -14.18 -13.95
C ASP A 265 -13.68 -14.93 -14.73
N PRO A 266 -13.96 -16.10 -15.32
CA PRO A 266 -12.98 -16.82 -16.14
C PRO A 266 -12.59 -16.05 -17.41
N GLY A 267 -13.45 -15.14 -17.87
CA GLY A 267 -13.21 -14.27 -19.01
C GLY A 267 -12.35 -13.05 -18.69
N PHE A 268 -11.88 -12.88 -17.45
CA PHE A 268 -11.12 -11.70 -17.01
C PHE A 268 -9.94 -11.37 -17.93
N VAL A 269 -9.20 -12.38 -18.38
CA VAL A 269 -8.03 -12.20 -19.27
C VAL A 269 -8.45 -11.66 -20.63
N ALA A 270 -9.64 -12.01 -21.14
CA ALA A 270 -10.14 -11.49 -22.42
C ALA A 270 -10.86 -10.16 -22.31
N ALA A 271 -11.35 -9.80 -21.12
CA ALA A 271 -12.25 -8.68 -20.92
C ALA A 271 -11.60 -7.31 -21.20
N GLY A 272 -10.27 -7.24 -21.20
CA GLY A 272 -9.54 -5.97 -21.21
C GLY A 272 -9.78 -5.20 -19.90
N GLY A 273 -8.73 -4.60 -19.32
CA GLY A 273 -8.95 -3.87 -18.08
C GLY A 273 -7.74 -3.16 -17.53
N LEU A 274 -7.89 -2.61 -16.32
CA LEU A 274 -6.86 -1.84 -15.61
C LEU A 274 -5.52 -2.59 -15.45
N LEU A 275 -5.52 -3.91 -15.55
CA LEU A 275 -4.33 -4.75 -15.37
C LEU A 275 -3.84 -5.40 -16.67
N GLU A 276 -4.43 -5.09 -17.83
CA GLU A 276 -4.04 -5.70 -19.11
C GLU A 276 -2.55 -5.52 -19.41
N SER A 277 -1.99 -4.33 -19.12
CA SER A 277 -0.56 -4.07 -19.30
C SER A 277 0.35 -4.94 -18.42
N SER A 278 -0.20 -5.52 -17.35
CA SER A 278 0.53 -6.36 -16.40
C SER A 278 0.64 -7.82 -16.85
N TYR A 279 -0.30 -8.34 -17.65
CA TYR A 279 -0.29 -9.74 -18.09
C TYR A 279 -0.31 -9.92 -19.61
N GLY A 280 -0.50 -8.86 -20.40
CA GLY A 280 -0.63 -8.93 -21.85
C GLY A 280 0.52 -9.67 -22.54
N ALA A 281 1.76 -9.42 -22.10
CA ALA A 281 2.98 -10.02 -22.66
C ALA A 281 3.38 -11.37 -22.04
N GLU A 282 2.62 -11.90 -21.08
CA GLU A 282 2.98 -13.14 -20.39
C GLU A 282 2.80 -14.38 -21.29
N THR A 283 3.66 -15.38 -21.11
CA THR A 283 3.52 -16.64 -21.83
C THR A 283 2.27 -17.38 -21.35
N ARG A 284 1.37 -17.75 -22.27
CA ARG A 284 0.12 -18.46 -21.94
C ARG A 284 0.38 -19.95 -21.70
N LEU A 285 -0.54 -20.63 -21.02
CA LEU A 285 -0.39 -22.04 -20.64
C LEU A 285 -0.32 -23.00 -21.85
N ALA A 286 -1.17 -22.78 -22.86
CA ALA A 286 -1.31 -23.69 -24.00
C ALA A 286 -1.83 -22.94 -25.24
N ALA A 287 -1.30 -21.74 -25.50
CA ALA A 287 -1.64 -20.94 -26.67
C ALA A 287 -0.45 -20.09 -27.10
N ALA A 288 -0.21 -20.01 -28.40
CA ALA A 288 0.70 -19.03 -28.97
C ALA A 288 0.06 -17.63 -28.99
N SER A 289 0.89 -16.58 -29.16
CA SER A 289 0.42 -15.19 -29.10
C SER A 289 -0.61 -14.85 -30.19
N ASP A 290 -0.46 -15.42 -31.38
CA ASP A 290 -1.39 -15.28 -32.50
C ASP A 290 -2.71 -16.01 -32.27
N GLU A 291 -2.65 -17.23 -31.72
CA GLU A 291 -3.84 -18.00 -31.32
C GLU A 291 -4.66 -17.28 -30.24
N GLU A 292 -3.96 -16.66 -29.28
CA GLU A 292 -4.59 -15.89 -28.21
C GLU A 292 -5.24 -14.61 -28.73
N ALA A 293 -4.57 -13.87 -29.61
CA ALA A 293 -5.12 -12.68 -30.24
C ALA A 293 -6.39 -13.01 -31.04
N ALA A 294 -6.35 -14.08 -31.86
CA ALA A 294 -7.51 -14.54 -32.61
C ALA A 294 -8.66 -14.99 -31.69
N TRP A 295 -8.35 -15.61 -30.55
CA TRP A 295 -9.36 -15.97 -29.55
C TRP A 295 -9.99 -14.72 -28.90
N ARG A 296 -9.21 -13.71 -28.55
CA ARG A 296 -9.71 -12.45 -27.98
C ARG A 296 -10.66 -11.74 -28.95
N GLU A 297 -10.31 -11.65 -30.23
CA GLU A 297 -11.19 -11.06 -31.25
C GLU A 297 -12.54 -11.78 -31.33
N ARG A 298 -12.55 -13.13 -31.25
CA ARG A 298 -13.78 -13.92 -31.20
C ARG A 298 -14.60 -13.64 -29.94
N VAL A 299 -13.96 -13.56 -28.78
CA VAL A 299 -14.67 -13.29 -27.51
C VAL A 299 -15.25 -11.88 -27.51
N CYS A 300 -14.47 -10.87 -27.92
CA CYS A 300 -14.93 -9.49 -28.04
C CYS A 300 -16.10 -9.35 -29.00
N SER A 301 -16.02 -9.95 -30.20
CA SER A 301 -17.12 -9.90 -31.17
C SER A 301 -18.40 -10.57 -30.65
N HIS A 302 -18.30 -11.69 -29.93
CA HIS A 302 -19.44 -12.32 -29.26
C HIS A 302 -20.05 -11.45 -28.16
N LEU A 303 -19.23 -10.79 -27.33
CA LEU A 303 -19.71 -9.88 -26.28
C LEU A 303 -20.40 -8.65 -26.87
N SER A 304 -19.85 -8.05 -27.93
CA SER A 304 -20.46 -6.92 -28.64
C SER A 304 -21.78 -7.30 -29.30
N ALA A 305 -21.85 -8.47 -29.93
CA ALA A 305 -23.08 -8.99 -30.53
C ALA A 305 -24.18 -9.23 -29.47
N SER A 306 -23.82 -9.82 -28.32
CA SER A 306 -24.76 -10.05 -27.21
C SER A 306 -25.27 -8.73 -26.58
N ALA A 307 -24.40 -7.72 -26.48
CA ALA A 307 -24.79 -6.38 -26.01
C ALA A 307 -25.77 -5.68 -26.98
N SER A 308 -25.56 -5.82 -28.29
CA SER A 308 -26.46 -5.26 -29.31
C SER A 308 -27.84 -5.92 -29.35
N ALA A 309 -27.92 -7.21 -29.01
CA ALA A 309 -29.17 -7.98 -28.98
C ALA A 309 -30.00 -7.77 -27.70
N SER A 310 -29.41 -7.19 -26.64
CA SER A 310 -30.04 -7.04 -25.31
C SER A 310 -30.50 -5.62 -24.96
N ALA A 311 -30.47 -4.68 -25.91
CA ALA A 311 -30.97 -3.31 -25.72
C ALA A 311 -32.45 -3.18 -26.16
N PRO A 312 -33.45 -3.15 -25.23
CA PRO A 312 -34.72 -2.52 -25.51
C PRO A 312 -34.58 -1.00 -25.34
N GLY A 313 -35.31 -0.23 -26.15
CA GLY A 313 -35.16 1.22 -26.24
C GLY A 313 -35.35 1.99 -24.92
N GLY A 314 -34.55 3.05 -24.77
CA GLY A 314 -34.84 4.23 -23.95
C GLY A 314 -34.49 4.13 -22.45
N GLY A 315 -33.34 4.70 -22.05
CA GLY A 315 -33.06 4.99 -20.64
C GLY A 315 -31.59 5.33 -20.38
N SER A 316 -31.30 6.63 -20.20
CA SER A 316 -29.96 7.15 -19.86
C SER A 316 -29.55 6.78 -18.42
N GLY A 317 -28.38 6.18 -18.25
CA GLY A 317 -27.75 5.81 -16.97
C GLY A 317 -26.31 5.31 -17.17
N PRO A 318 -25.38 5.52 -16.23
CA PRO A 318 -24.04 6.03 -16.52
C PRO A 318 -23.07 5.01 -17.12
N GLY A 319 -22.18 5.54 -17.96
CA GLY A 319 -21.27 4.83 -18.85
C GLY A 319 -20.52 3.66 -18.22
N ARG A 320 -20.68 2.49 -18.85
CA ARG A 320 -19.73 1.40 -18.72
C ARG A 320 -18.54 1.67 -19.64
N ILE A 321 -17.38 1.41 -19.07
CA ILE A 321 -16.06 1.59 -19.66
C ILE A 321 -16.02 0.84 -20.99
N ALA A 322 -16.01 1.60 -22.09
CA ALA A 322 -15.64 1.09 -23.39
C ALA A 322 -14.12 0.86 -23.35
N GLY A 323 -13.73 -0.41 -23.35
CA GLY A 323 -12.36 -0.87 -23.51
C GLY A 323 -12.41 -2.16 -24.30
N CYS A 324 -12.51 -2.03 -25.62
CA CYS A 324 -11.68 -2.84 -26.51
C CYS A 324 -10.28 -2.23 -26.47
#